data_AF-A0A8F5JA83-F1
#
_entry.id   AF-A0A8F5JA83-F1
#
_cell.length_a   1.000
_cell.length_b   1.000
_cell.length_c   1.000
_cell.angle_alpha   90.00
_cell.angle_beta   90.00
_cell.angle_gamma   90.00
#
_symmetry.space_group_name_H-M   'P 1'
#
loop_
_entity.id
_entity.type
_entity.pdbx_description
1 polymer ?
#
loop_
_entity_poly.entity_id
_entity_poly.type
_entity_poly.pdbx_seq_one_letter_code
_entity_poly.pdbx_strand_id
1 'polypeptide(L)'
;MTLANKILDFKVVFVSGLESLTEQIATKIFHYPQNLGMPITPEYDAKQRSMIDYLSQLPVHQTNFPPPAAPATLSQVFFGNFPDMSRIDRTFYEHKSDGFYNFYVPNYKNIFFLPDWLSQWLQINFNISIDTTPLEIIQQSVFLGLIGFFFLVEFRMKLYWFLTINPYTRPWIYLISLTDWIQDFMTGLSPVMLGVDLTAPIILGLTGKLADSLNHLVFTMPFLPSEGQPGKMMIDNEVQDVLLFRYLPSLWYTHPIPNSLREFWYTERIDILNFMKKNYAHLDIEFLPDQILKDLSQHSHLTKPLADNLSHLPNSSSNLLSNVFSNSDPMFSLFMDKFIT
;
A
#
# COMPACT_ATOMS: atom_id res chain seq x y z
N MET A 1 8.83 -40.04 -9.18
CA MET A 1 8.54 -38.92 -10.08
C MET A 1 9.71 -37.94 -10.05
N THR A 2 10.31 -37.64 -11.20
CA THR A 2 11.44 -36.71 -11.32
C THR A 2 10.95 -35.26 -11.35
N LEU A 3 11.82 -34.30 -10.99
CA LEU A 3 11.54 -32.86 -11.03
C LEU A 3 11.02 -32.42 -12.42
N ALA A 4 11.60 -32.97 -13.49
CA ALA A 4 11.21 -32.71 -14.87
C ALA A 4 9.73 -33.06 -15.14
N ASN A 5 9.23 -34.19 -14.62
CA ASN A 5 7.83 -34.57 -14.81
C ASN A 5 6.88 -33.62 -14.08
N LYS A 6 7.23 -33.16 -12.88
CA LYS A 6 6.43 -32.15 -12.15
C LYS A 6 6.38 -30.82 -12.89
N ILE A 7 7.48 -30.41 -13.51
CA ILE A 7 7.54 -29.18 -14.31
C ILE A 7 6.66 -29.32 -15.56
N LEU A 8 6.68 -30.49 -16.21
CA LEU A 8 5.85 -30.75 -17.38
C LEU A 8 4.36 -30.76 -17.03
N ASP A 9 3.97 -31.43 -15.95
CA ASP A 9 2.59 -31.43 -15.44
C ASP A 9 2.13 -30.00 -15.12
N PHE A 10 2.98 -29.21 -14.45
CA PHE A 10 2.70 -27.80 -14.19
C PHE A 10 2.54 -26.99 -15.47
N LYS A 11 3.39 -27.19 -16.48
CA LYS A 11 3.27 -26.51 -17.78
C LYS A 11 1.96 -26.84 -18.47
N VAL A 12 1.54 -28.12 -18.47
CA VAL A 12 0.26 -28.52 -19.08
C VAL A 12 -0.91 -27.88 -18.35
N VAL A 13 -0.92 -27.89 -17.02
CA VAL A 13 -1.97 -27.24 -16.21
C VAL A 13 -1.97 -25.72 -16.44
N PHE A 14 -0.80 -25.10 -16.53
CA PHE A 14 -0.68 -23.67 -16.81
C PHE A 14 -1.21 -23.31 -18.20
N VAL A 15 -0.80 -24.04 -19.24
CA VAL A 15 -1.23 -23.79 -20.63
C VAL A 15 -2.73 -24.00 -20.77
N SER A 16 -3.28 -25.09 -20.24
CA SER A 16 -4.72 -25.35 -20.28
C SER A 16 -5.53 -24.37 -19.43
N GLY A 17 -4.98 -23.93 -18.29
CA GLY A 17 -5.54 -22.83 -17.51
C GLY A 17 -5.56 -21.51 -18.29
N LEU A 18 -4.48 -21.19 -18.99
CA LEU A 18 -4.35 -19.99 -19.80
C LEU A 18 -5.30 -20.03 -21.00
N GLU A 19 -5.41 -21.18 -21.67
CA GLU A 19 -6.36 -21.44 -22.76
C GLU A 19 -7.80 -21.20 -22.29
N SER A 20 -8.21 -21.80 -21.17
CA SER A 20 -9.53 -21.59 -20.56
C SER A 20 -9.77 -20.12 -20.18
N LEU A 21 -8.76 -19.43 -19.65
CA LEU A 21 -8.84 -18.02 -19.30
C LEU A 21 -9.02 -17.16 -20.57
N THR A 22 -8.23 -17.41 -21.62
CA THR A 22 -8.38 -16.72 -22.90
C THR A 22 -9.72 -17.02 -23.56
N GLU A 23 -10.22 -18.25 -23.49
CA GLU A 23 -11.53 -18.61 -24.03
C GLU A 23 -12.64 -17.89 -23.25
N GLN A 24 -12.57 -17.85 -21.92
CA GLN A 24 -13.52 -17.11 -21.09
C GLN A 24 -13.49 -15.61 -21.36
N ILE A 25 -12.30 -15.02 -21.51
CA ILE A 25 -12.13 -13.61 -21.89
C ILE A 25 -12.72 -13.38 -23.28
N ALA A 26 -12.37 -14.21 -24.25
CA ALA A 26 -12.83 -14.08 -25.63
C ALA A 26 -14.35 -14.20 -25.75
N THR A 27 -14.95 -15.18 -25.06
CA THR A 27 -16.40 -15.46 -25.14
C THR A 27 -17.22 -14.53 -24.27
N LYS A 28 -16.86 -14.32 -23.00
CA LYS A 28 -17.68 -13.54 -22.05
C LYS A 28 -17.43 -12.03 -22.11
N ILE A 29 -16.19 -11.60 -22.34
CA ILE A 29 -15.84 -10.17 -22.38
C ILE A 29 -15.98 -9.66 -23.81
N PHE A 30 -15.39 -10.38 -24.77
CA PHE A 30 -15.33 -9.92 -26.15
C PHE A 30 -16.39 -10.52 -27.07
N HIS A 31 -17.28 -11.41 -26.62
CA HIS A 31 -18.34 -12.01 -27.45
C HIS A 31 -17.83 -12.61 -28.79
N TYR A 32 -16.57 -13.07 -28.81
CA TYR A 32 -15.97 -13.71 -29.96
C TYR A 32 -16.65 -15.08 -30.21
N PRO A 33 -16.90 -15.49 -31.46
CA PRO A 33 -16.49 -14.86 -32.73
C PRO A 33 -17.46 -13.80 -33.28
N GLN A 34 -18.60 -13.57 -32.64
CA GLN A 34 -19.69 -12.73 -33.17
C GLN A 34 -19.49 -11.22 -32.93
N ASN A 35 -18.30 -10.80 -32.51
CA ASN A 35 -17.99 -9.40 -32.23
C ASN A 35 -17.71 -8.63 -33.52
N LEU A 36 -18.51 -7.60 -33.78
CA LEU A 36 -18.35 -6.69 -34.93
C LEU A 36 -17.14 -5.75 -34.81
N GLY A 37 -16.37 -5.86 -33.71
CA GLY A 37 -15.24 -5.01 -33.39
C GLY A 37 -15.62 -3.87 -32.47
N MET A 38 -14.62 -3.17 -31.94
CA MET A 38 -14.84 -2.01 -31.10
C MET A 38 -15.26 -0.81 -31.98
N PRO A 39 -16.35 -0.09 -31.65
CA PRO A 39 -16.71 1.12 -32.38
C PRO A 39 -15.59 2.17 -32.23
N ILE A 40 -15.26 2.87 -33.32
CA ILE A 40 -14.20 3.89 -33.37
C ILE A 40 -14.45 5.00 -32.33
N THR A 41 -15.72 5.25 -32.00
CA THR A 41 -16.15 6.09 -30.89
C THR A 41 -17.17 5.32 -30.06
N PRO A 42 -16.81 4.85 -28.86
CA PRO A 42 -17.79 4.23 -27.99
C PRO A 42 -18.87 5.25 -27.60
N GLU A 43 -20.13 4.80 -27.55
CA GLU A 43 -21.24 5.57 -26.98
C GLU A 43 -21.10 5.62 -25.46
N TYR A 44 -20.08 6.33 -24.99
CA TYR A 44 -19.94 6.66 -23.59
C TYR A 44 -21.01 7.68 -23.20
N ASP A 45 -21.60 7.47 -22.02
CA ASP A 45 -22.38 8.51 -21.35
C ASP A 45 -21.52 9.77 -21.15
N ALA A 46 -22.14 10.95 -21.13
CA ALA A 46 -21.43 12.24 -21.04
C ALA A 46 -20.46 12.29 -19.85
N LYS A 47 -20.84 11.66 -18.72
CA LYS A 47 -20.01 11.54 -17.51
C LYS A 47 -18.78 10.65 -17.72
N GLN A 48 -18.91 9.56 -18.46
CA GLN A 48 -17.79 8.67 -18.77
C GLN A 48 -16.80 9.35 -19.72
N ARG A 49 -17.30 10.11 -20.71
CA ARG A 49 -16.46 10.89 -21.62
C ARG A 49 -15.63 11.93 -20.87
N SER A 50 -16.24 12.69 -19.97
CA SER A 50 -15.51 13.70 -19.18
C SER A 50 -14.46 13.07 -18.28
N MET A 51 -14.70 11.87 -17.74
CA MET A 51 -13.71 11.15 -16.93
C MET A 51 -12.52 10.69 -17.78
N ILE A 52 -12.77 10.14 -18.96
CA ILE A 52 -11.70 9.69 -19.87
C ILE A 52 -10.87 10.89 -20.33
N ASP A 53 -11.53 11.99 -20.70
CA ASP A 53 -10.86 13.23 -21.10
C ASP A 53 -9.98 13.77 -19.96
N TYR A 54 -10.51 13.84 -18.74
CA TYR A 54 -9.74 14.20 -17.54
C TYR A 54 -8.51 13.31 -17.33
N LEU A 55 -8.69 11.98 -17.32
CA LEU A 55 -7.58 11.03 -17.13
C LEU A 55 -6.53 11.12 -18.24
N SER A 56 -6.93 11.52 -19.46
CA SER A 56 -6.02 11.67 -20.58
C SER A 56 -5.10 12.89 -20.46
N GLN A 57 -5.56 13.93 -19.74
CA GLN A 57 -4.85 15.19 -19.51
C GLN A 57 -3.85 15.12 -18.35
N LEU A 58 -3.93 14.08 -17.51
CA LEU A 58 -3.05 13.90 -16.35
C LEU A 58 -1.57 13.69 -16.76
N PRO A 59 -0.62 14.25 -15.98
CA PRO A 59 0.80 14.03 -16.21
C PRO A 59 1.18 12.55 -16.00
N VAL A 60 2.25 12.13 -16.67
CA VAL A 60 2.84 10.79 -16.49
C VAL A 60 3.99 10.91 -15.50
N HIS A 61 3.96 10.11 -14.44
CA HIS A 61 5.07 10.00 -13.51
C HIS A 61 6.28 9.40 -14.24
N GLN A 62 7.37 10.16 -14.33
CA GLN A 62 8.59 9.71 -15.01
C GLN A 62 9.48 8.97 -14.02
N THR A 63 9.87 7.75 -14.39
CA THR A 63 10.76 6.90 -13.60
C THR A 63 12.08 6.74 -14.34
N ASN A 64 13.16 6.52 -13.60
CA ASN A 64 14.48 6.21 -14.17
C ASN A 64 14.62 4.72 -14.52
N PHE A 65 13.52 4.01 -14.73
CA PHE A 65 13.53 2.58 -14.97
C PHE A 65 12.88 2.24 -16.33
N PRO A 66 13.58 1.57 -17.26
CA PRO A 66 14.99 1.18 -17.19
C PRO A 66 15.93 2.41 -17.23
N PRO A 67 17.12 2.31 -16.63
CA PRO A 67 18.04 3.46 -16.54
C PRO A 67 18.52 3.89 -17.93
N PRO A 68 18.61 5.20 -18.21
CA PRO A 68 19.14 5.70 -19.47
C PRO A 68 20.61 5.27 -19.62
N ALA A 69 21.11 5.08 -20.84
CA ALA A 69 22.51 4.70 -21.11
C ALA A 69 23.49 5.88 -20.99
N ALA A 70 23.41 6.64 -19.89
CA ALA A 70 24.22 7.83 -19.63
C ALA A 70 24.87 7.72 -18.23
N PRO A 71 26.06 7.11 -18.11
CA PRO A 71 26.74 6.95 -16.83
C PRO A 71 27.39 8.27 -16.36
N ALA A 72 27.16 8.64 -15.11
CA ALA A 72 27.73 9.82 -14.47
C ALA A 72 29.02 9.50 -13.70
N THR A 73 29.17 8.28 -13.17
CA THR A 73 30.32 7.85 -12.37
C THR A 73 31.08 6.68 -13.00
N LEU A 74 32.37 6.53 -12.67
CA LEU A 74 33.18 5.40 -13.17
C LEU A 74 32.61 4.04 -12.75
N SER A 75 32.03 3.92 -11.56
CA SER A 75 31.37 2.68 -11.13
C SER A 75 30.19 2.33 -12.04
N GLN A 76 29.40 3.33 -12.45
CA GLN A 76 28.29 3.13 -13.38
C GLN A 76 28.75 2.72 -14.79
N VAL A 77 29.95 3.12 -15.23
CA VAL A 77 30.52 2.65 -16.50
C VAL A 77 30.78 1.14 -16.47
N PHE A 78 31.29 0.62 -15.35
CA PHE A 78 31.63 -0.81 -15.22
C PHE A 78 30.45 -1.69 -14.83
N PHE A 79 29.60 -1.24 -13.90
CA PHE A 79 28.51 -2.03 -13.36
C PHE A 79 27.13 -1.70 -13.94
N GLY A 80 27.05 -0.66 -14.79
CA GLY A 80 25.81 -0.14 -15.33
C GLY A 80 25.19 0.94 -14.44
N ASN A 81 24.21 1.65 -14.99
CA ASN A 81 23.46 2.66 -14.25
C ASN A 81 22.51 1.97 -13.28
N PHE A 82 22.66 2.24 -11.98
CA PHE A 82 21.72 1.77 -10.98
C PHE A 82 20.49 2.69 -10.99
N PRO A 83 19.29 2.16 -11.27
CA PRO A 83 18.08 2.97 -11.22
C PRO A 83 17.70 3.21 -9.76
N ASP A 84 17.50 4.47 -9.40
CA ASP A 84 16.93 4.84 -8.11
C ASP A 84 15.40 4.65 -8.13
N MET A 85 14.85 4.27 -6.98
CA MET A 85 13.40 4.15 -6.83
C MET A 85 12.79 5.54 -6.71
N SER A 86 12.24 6.04 -7.81
CA SER A 86 11.42 7.26 -7.83
C SER A 86 10.02 6.88 -7.34
N ARG A 87 9.73 7.09 -6.05
CA ARG A 87 8.42 6.81 -5.47
C ARG A 87 7.55 8.07 -5.46
N ILE A 88 6.24 7.89 -5.56
CA ILE A 88 5.28 8.97 -5.37
C ILE A 88 5.00 9.08 -3.87
N ASP A 89 5.50 10.15 -3.27
CA ASP A 89 5.26 10.45 -1.85
C ASP A 89 3.88 11.09 -1.65
N ARG A 90 3.32 10.83 -0.47
CA ARG A 90 2.11 11.50 0.02
C ARG A 90 2.48 12.59 1.00
N THR A 91 1.77 13.69 0.94
CA THR A 91 2.04 14.88 1.75
C THR A 91 0.89 15.15 2.68
N PHE A 92 1.15 15.04 3.99
CA PHE A 92 0.17 15.34 5.03
C PHE A 92 -0.03 16.85 5.17
N TYR A 93 -1.27 17.24 5.45
CA TYR A 93 -1.61 18.60 5.79
C TYR A 93 -2.71 18.62 6.85
N GLU A 94 -2.63 19.60 7.74
CA GLU A 94 -3.62 19.79 8.79
C GLU A 94 -4.55 20.94 8.41
N HIS A 95 -5.86 20.74 8.55
CA HIS A 95 -6.83 21.79 8.34
C HIS A 95 -7.93 21.73 9.41
N LYS A 96 -8.33 22.89 9.94
CA LYS A 96 -9.24 22.97 11.09
C LYS A 96 -10.63 22.36 10.83
N SER A 97 -11.12 22.39 9.59
CA SER A 97 -12.41 21.77 9.22
C SER A 97 -12.29 20.30 8.85
N ASP A 98 -11.17 19.90 8.24
CA ASP A 98 -11.06 18.59 7.59
C ASP A 98 -10.37 17.57 8.50
N GLY A 99 -9.60 18.01 9.51
CA GLY A 99 -8.93 17.16 10.50
C GLY A 99 -7.40 17.13 10.40
N PHE A 100 -6.80 16.16 11.09
CA PHE A 100 -5.35 16.03 11.30
C PHE A 100 -4.67 15.03 10.36
N TYR A 101 -5.35 13.95 9.96
CA TYR A 101 -4.75 12.87 9.15
C TYR A 101 -4.99 13.00 7.65
N ASN A 102 -5.26 14.22 7.19
CA ASN A 102 -5.50 14.45 5.77
C ASN A 102 -4.18 14.46 5.01
N PHE A 103 -4.18 13.87 3.83
CA PHE A 103 -3.06 13.97 2.91
C PHE A 103 -3.56 14.05 1.49
N TYR A 104 -2.67 14.53 0.63
CA TYR A 104 -2.88 14.49 -0.80
C TYR A 104 -1.76 13.72 -1.48
N VAL A 105 -2.08 13.16 -2.64
CA VAL A 105 -1.15 12.46 -3.53
C VAL A 105 -1.25 13.12 -4.90
N PRO A 106 -0.14 13.51 -5.54
CA PRO A 106 -0.14 13.99 -6.92
C PRO A 106 -0.81 12.98 -7.86
N ASN A 107 -1.77 13.43 -8.67
CA ASN A 107 -2.55 12.54 -9.52
C ASN A 107 -1.83 12.31 -10.85
N TYR A 108 -1.19 11.14 -10.99
CA TYR A 108 -0.52 10.74 -12.22
C TYR A 108 -1.33 9.71 -13.00
N LYS A 109 -1.22 9.74 -14.33
CA LYS A 109 -1.92 8.79 -15.21
C LYS A 109 -1.55 7.32 -14.97
N ASN A 110 -0.32 7.06 -14.56
CA ASN A 110 0.25 5.74 -14.32
C ASN A 110 0.33 5.37 -12.84
N ILE A 111 -0.33 6.12 -11.94
CA ILE A 111 -0.38 5.77 -10.52
C ILE A 111 -1.08 4.42 -10.31
N PHE A 112 -0.58 3.63 -9.39
CA PHE A 112 -1.16 2.35 -9.01
C PHE A 112 -1.41 2.31 -7.51
N PHE A 113 -2.58 1.81 -7.13
CA PHE A 113 -2.95 1.60 -5.73
C PHE A 113 -3.14 0.12 -5.46
N LEU A 114 -2.97 -0.27 -4.21
CA LEU A 114 -3.37 -1.59 -3.77
C LEU A 114 -4.90 -1.77 -3.96
N PRO A 115 -5.39 -2.99 -4.18
CA PRO A 115 -6.82 -3.26 -4.05
C PRO A 115 -7.32 -2.97 -2.63
N ASP A 116 -8.54 -2.46 -2.50
CA ASP A 116 -9.14 -2.09 -1.20
C ASP A 116 -9.10 -3.25 -0.19
N TRP A 117 -9.45 -4.46 -0.62
CA TRP A 117 -9.44 -5.64 0.26
C TRP A 117 -8.03 -5.94 0.80
N LEU A 118 -6.99 -5.73 -0.02
CA LEU A 118 -5.61 -6.00 0.36
C LEU A 118 -5.09 -4.90 1.29
N SER A 119 -5.42 -3.64 0.98
CA SER A 119 -5.12 -2.50 1.86
C SER A 119 -5.76 -2.70 3.24
N GLN A 120 -7.05 -3.03 3.30
CA GLN A 120 -7.76 -3.32 4.54
C GLN A 120 -7.12 -4.48 5.30
N TRP A 121 -6.81 -5.59 4.62
CA TRP A 121 -6.19 -6.75 5.23
C TRP A 121 -4.82 -6.42 5.83
N LEU A 122 -3.99 -5.63 5.13
CA LEU A 122 -2.69 -5.20 5.64
C LEU A 122 -2.84 -4.31 6.88
N GLN A 123 -3.77 -3.36 6.84
CA GLN A 123 -4.01 -2.42 7.94
C GLN A 123 -4.43 -3.14 9.23
N ILE A 124 -5.39 -4.06 9.12
CA ILE A 124 -5.96 -4.77 10.28
C ILE A 124 -4.95 -5.78 10.85
N ASN A 125 -4.30 -6.59 10.01
CA ASN A 125 -3.47 -7.69 10.51
C ASN A 125 -2.08 -7.24 10.98
N PHE A 126 -1.49 -6.24 10.32
CA PHE A 126 -0.17 -5.72 10.71
C PHE A 126 -0.25 -4.47 11.59
N ASN A 127 -1.45 -4.01 11.93
CA ASN A 127 -1.69 -2.79 12.72
C ASN A 127 -1.05 -1.53 12.10
N ILE A 128 -1.01 -1.48 10.78
CA ILE A 128 -0.40 -0.42 9.98
C ILE A 128 -1.49 0.60 9.68
N SER A 129 -1.47 1.75 10.31
CA SER A 129 -2.50 2.78 10.14
C SER A 129 -1.96 4.02 9.45
N ILE A 130 -1.16 4.82 10.15
CA ILE A 130 -0.60 6.05 9.61
C ILE A 130 0.83 5.85 9.13
N ASP A 131 1.64 5.10 9.88
CA ASP A 131 3.03 4.83 9.50
C ASP A 131 3.11 3.74 8.44
N THR A 132 3.48 4.12 7.21
CA THR A 132 3.69 3.21 6.07
C THR A 132 5.14 2.79 5.86
N THR A 133 6.06 3.26 6.70
CA THR A 133 7.49 2.92 6.65
C THR A 133 7.78 1.43 6.45
N PRO A 134 7.17 0.48 7.20
CA PRO A 134 7.44 -0.94 6.99
C PRO A 134 7.06 -1.44 5.59
N LEU A 135 5.97 -0.94 5.01
CA LEU A 135 5.54 -1.31 3.65
C LEU A 135 6.47 -0.72 2.60
N GLU A 136 6.91 0.52 2.80
CA GLU A 136 7.87 1.19 1.92
C GLU A 136 9.21 0.46 1.91
N ILE A 137 9.69 -0.02 3.06
CA ILE A 137 10.90 -0.84 3.15
C ILE A 137 10.74 -2.16 2.38
N ILE A 138 9.58 -2.82 2.49
CA ILE A 138 9.30 -4.04 1.73
C ILE A 138 9.29 -3.75 0.23
N GLN A 139 8.60 -2.68 -0.20
CA GLN A 139 8.53 -2.24 -1.59
C GLN A 139 9.92 -1.96 -2.16
N GLN A 140 10.76 -1.22 -1.44
CA GLN A 140 12.16 -0.93 -1.81
C GLN A 140 13.00 -2.20 -1.89
N SER A 141 12.82 -3.13 -0.94
CA SER A 141 13.55 -4.40 -0.92
C SER A 141 13.19 -5.27 -2.13
N VAL A 142 11.90 -5.33 -2.48
CA VAL A 142 11.44 -6.06 -3.67
C VAL A 142 11.95 -5.39 -4.95
N PHE A 143 11.91 -4.05 -5.03
CA PHE A 143 12.44 -3.30 -6.16
C PHE A 143 13.94 -3.56 -6.38
N LEU A 144 14.74 -3.51 -5.31
CA LEU A 144 16.17 -3.82 -5.35
C LEU A 144 16.42 -5.27 -5.80
N GLY A 145 15.62 -6.23 -5.29
CA GLY A 145 15.68 -7.62 -5.72
C GLY A 145 15.38 -7.80 -7.21
N LEU A 146 14.38 -7.09 -7.74
CA LEU A 146 14.04 -7.12 -9.17
C LEU A 146 15.13 -6.49 -10.04
N ILE A 147 15.76 -5.41 -9.59
CA ILE A 147 16.92 -4.82 -10.29
C ILE A 147 18.08 -5.81 -10.34
N GLY A 148 18.42 -6.44 -9.21
CA GLY A 148 19.47 -7.44 -9.15
C GLY A 148 19.19 -8.61 -10.10
N PHE A 149 17.94 -9.07 -10.14
CA PHE A 149 17.50 -10.10 -11.08
C PHE A 149 17.58 -9.64 -12.54
N PHE A 150 17.16 -8.40 -12.84
CA PHE A 150 17.25 -7.81 -14.17
C PHE A 150 18.69 -7.80 -14.68
N PHE A 151 19.64 -7.32 -13.87
CA PHE A 151 21.06 -7.31 -14.23
C PHE A 151 21.64 -8.70 -14.40
N LEU A 152 21.22 -9.68 -13.60
CA LEU A 152 21.65 -11.07 -13.74
C LEU A 152 21.20 -11.65 -15.09
N VAL A 153 19.97 -11.39 -15.52
CA VAL A 153 19.45 -11.83 -16.83
C VAL A 153 20.14 -11.10 -17.98
N GLU A 154 20.40 -9.79 -17.83
CA GLU A 154 21.13 -9.01 -18.83
C GLU A 154 22.58 -9.48 -18.99
N PHE A 155 23.25 -9.74 -17.87
CA PHE A 155 24.61 -10.29 -17.83
C PHE A 155 24.68 -11.65 -18.52
N ARG A 156 23.72 -12.54 -18.25
CA ARG A 156 23.58 -13.82 -18.98
C ARG A 156 23.47 -13.60 -20.48
N MET A 157 22.58 -12.71 -20.93
CA MET A 157 22.37 -12.45 -22.35
C MET A 157 23.66 -11.98 -23.03
N LYS A 158 24.39 -11.05 -22.39
CA LYS A 158 25.69 -10.57 -22.89
C LYS A 158 26.73 -11.69 -22.95
N LEU A 159 26.83 -12.53 -21.91
CA LEU A 159 27.75 -13.68 -21.89
C LEU A 159 27.43 -14.72 -22.97
N TYR A 160 26.15 -14.99 -23.22
CA TYR A 160 25.71 -15.92 -24.27
C TYR A 160 26.18 -15.45 -25.66
N TRP A 161 25.98 -14.17 -25.98
CA TRP A 161 26.49 -13.58 -27.22
C TRP A 161 28.02 -13.58 -27.28
N PHE A 162 28.68 -13.26 -26.17
CA PHE A 162 30.14 -13.31 -26.07
C PHE A 162 30.70 -14.71 -26.39
N LEU A 163 30.07 -15.77 -25.88
CA LEU A 163 30.48 -17.16 -26.16
C LEU A 163 30.20 -17.62 -27.58
N THR A 164 29.30 -16.96 -28.30
CA THR A 164 29.05 -17.28 -29.71
C THR A 164 30.24 -16.86 -30.58
N ILE A 165 30.95 -15.80 -30.19
CA ILE A 165 32.11 -15.26 -30.92
C ILE A 165 33.42 -15.84 -30.36
N ASN A 166 33.49 -16.11 -29.05
CA ASN A 166 34.70 -16.57 -28.37
C ASN A 166 34.84 -18.11 -28.41
N PRO A 167 35.92 -18.67 -29.00
CA PRO A 167 36.14 -20.11 -29.03
C PRO A 167 36.42 -20.74 -27.65
N TYR A 168 36.76 -19.94 -26.64
CA TYR A 168 36.99 -20.43 -25.27
C TYR A 168 35.71 -20.36 -24.44
N THR A 169 35.01 -21.48 -24.34
CA THR A 169 33.74 -21.59 -23.61
C THR A 169 33.89 -21.67 -22.09
N ARG A 170 35.04 -22.14 -21.60
CA ARG A 170 35.34 -22.22 -20.15
C ARG A 170 36.25 -21.05 -19.75
N PRO A 171 36.05 -20.42 -18.57
CA PRO A 171 35.11 -20.79 -17.51
C PRO A 171 33.70 -20.17 -17.65
N TRP A 172 33.45 -19.34 -18.66
CA TRP A 172 32.24 -18.52 -18.78
C TRP A 172 30.93 -19.32 -18.77
N ILE A 173 30.96 -20.55 -19.29
CA ILE A 173 29.79 -21.43 -19.26
C ILE A 173 29.27 -21.72 -17.84
N TYR A 174 30.15 -21.72 -16.82
CA TYR A 174 29.73 -21.88 -15.43
C TYR A 174 28.90 -20.69 -14.94
N LEU A 175 29.21 -19.47 -15.40
CA LEU A 175 28.43 -18.27 -15.05
C LEU A 175 27.04 -18.29 -15.70
N ILE A 176 26.94 -18.81 -16.93
CA ILE A 176 25.65 -19.00 -17.60
C ILE A 176 24.81 -20.04 -16.85
N SER A 177 25.44 -21.12 -16.38
CA SER A 177 24.73 -22.21 -15.67
C SER A 177 23.99 -21.78 -14.40
N LEU A 178 24.41 -20.69 -13.74
CA LEU A 178 23.70 -20.11 -12.59
C LEU A 178 22.29 -19.64 -12.94
N THR A 179 22.04 -19.38 -14.22
CA THR A 179 20.82 -18.78 -14.74
C THR A 179 20.03 -19.73 -15.65
N ASP A 180 20.49 -20.98 -15.81
CA ASP A 180 19.87 -21.96 -16.71
C ASP A 180 18.46 -22.37 -16.26
N TRP A 181 18.17 -22.33 -14.97
CA TRP A 181 16.82 -22.60 -14.45
C TRP A 181 15.75 -21.70 -15.09
N ILE A 182 16.11 -20.47 -15.45
CA ILE A 182 15.24 -19.50 -16.13
C ILE A 182 14.88 -20.02 -17.52
N GLN A 183 15.85 -20.60 -18.22
CA GLN A 183 15.66 -21.20 -19.53
C GLN A 183 14.79 -22.44 -19.44
N ASP A 184 15.06 -23.33 -18.48
CA ASP A 184 14.27 -24.54 -18.27
C ASP A 184 12.79 -24.22 -17.99
N PHE A 185 12.56 -23.15 -17.22
CA PHE A 185 11.23 -22.61 -16.98
C PHE A 185 10.57 -22.13 -18.28
N MET A 186 11.26 -21.28 -19.06
CA MET A 186 10.72 -20.67 -20.29
C MET A 186 10.75 -21.59 -21.52
N THR A 187 11.42 -22.74 -21.45
CA THR A 187 11.49 -23.72 -22.54
C THR A 187 10.09 -24.17 -22.92
N GLY A 188 9.71 -23.94 -24.19
CA GLY A 188 8.37 -24.25 -24.71
C GLY A 188 7.32 -23.16 -24.49
N LEU A 189 7.63 -22.09 -23.74
CA LEU A 189 6.78 -20.90 -23.58
C LEU A 189 7.28 -19.73 -24.45
N SER A 190 8.59 -19.59 -24.59
CA SER A 190 9.19 -18.54 -25.41
C SER A 190 9.14 -18.88 -26.91
N PRO A 191 8.66 -17.97 -27.76
CA PRO A 191 8.77 -18.12 -29.21
C PRO A 191 10.23 -17.93 -29.67
N VAL A 192 10.64 -18.72 -30.65
CA VAL A 192 11.90 -18.53 -31.38
C VAL A 192 11.58 -17.83 -32.69
N MET A 193 12.07 -16.59 -32.85
CA MET A 193 11.88 -15.80 -34.07
C MET A 193 13.21 -15.69 -34.81
N LEU A 194 13.23 -16.07 -36.09
CA LEU A 194 14.42 -16.00 -36.94
C LEU A 194 15.66 -16.71 -36.36
N GLY A 195 15.44 -17.78 -35.58
CA GLY A 195 16.51 -18.53 -34.92
C GLY A 195 17.05 -17.89 -33.62
N VAL A 196 16.47 -16.77 -33.18
CA VAL A 196 16.79 -16.11 -31.91
C VAL A 196 15.74 -16.47 -30.88
N ASP A 197 16.19 -16.92 -29.71
CA ASP A 197 15.32 -17.18 -28.57
C ASP A 197 14.92 -15.87 -27.87
N LEU A 198 13.62 -15.62 -27.77
CA LEU A 198 13.05 -14.42 -27.15
C LEU A 198 12.87 -14.54 -25.63
N THR A 199 13.37 -15.63 -25.01
CA THR A 199 13.23 -15.91 -23.58
C THR A 199 13.76 -14.76 -22.73
N ALA A 200 15.02 -14.36 -22.95
CA ALA A 200 15.65 -13.30 -22.17
C ALA A 200 14.99 -11.93 -22.38
N PRO A 201 14.69 -11.47 -23.62
CA PRO A 201 13.93 -10.25 -23.84
C PRO A 201 12.55 -10.23 -23.15
N ILE A 202 11.80 -11.33 -23.20
CA ILE A 202 10.47 -11.42 -22.56
C ILE A 202 10.59 -11.28 -21.06
N ILE A 203 11.54 -11.99 -20.44
CA ILE A 203 11.77 -11.91 -18.99
C ILE A 203 12.23 -10.52 -18.59
N LEU A 204 13.18 -9.93 -19.32
CA LEU A 204 13.64 -8.56 -19.06
C LEU A 204 12.48 -7.56 -19.17
N GLY A 205 11.61 -7.71 -20.17
CA GLY A 205 10.43 -6.88 -20.32
C GLY A 205 9.44 -7.03 -19.17
N LEU A 206 9.18 -8.26 -18.72
CA LEU A 206 8.28 -8.54 -17.61
C LEU A 206 8.85 -8.04 -16.28
N THR A 207 10.08 -8.41 -15.94
CA THR A 207 10.79 -7.93 -14.76
C THR A 207 10.85 -6.41 -14.75
N GLY A 208 11.12 -5.81 -15.91
CA GLY A 208 11.19 -4.38 -16.03
C GLY A 208 9.85 -3.68 -15.80
N LYS A 209 8.76 -4.23 -16.35
CA LYS A 209 7.41 -3.73 -16.08
C LYS A 209 6.99 -3.90 -14.62
N LEU A 210 7.38 -5.00 -13.98
CA LEU A 210 7.13 -5.20 -12.54
C LEU A 210 7.91 -4.18 -11.71
N ALA A 211 9.20 -3.96 -12.00
CA ALA A 211 10.01 -2.96 -11.30
C ALA A 211 9.44 -1.55 -11.50
N ASP A 212 9.04 -1.19 -12.72
CA ASP A 212 8.38 0.09 -13.02
C ASP A 212 7.05 0.26 -12.27
N SER A 213 6.24 -0.80 -12.20
CA SER A 213 4.97 -0.77 -11.44
C SER A 213 5.17 -0.49 -9.95
N LEU A 214 6.30 -0.91 -9.37
CA LEU A 214 6.62 -0.61 -7.97
C LEU A 214 6.94 0.87 -7.76
N ASN A 215 7.51 1.57 -8.74
CA ASN A 215 7.72 3.03 -8.64
C ASN A 215 6.41 3.82 -8.64
N HIS A 216 5.37 3.25 -9.23
CA HIS A 216 4.05 3.86 -9.32
C HIS A 216 3.08 3.45 -8.21
N LEU A 217 3.46 2.47 -7.39
CA LEU A 217 2.65 1.98 -6.29
C LEU A 217 2.66 2.98 -5.12
N VAL A 218 1.47 3.43 -4.72
CA VAL A 218 1.28 4.35 -3.59
C VAL A 218 0.44 3.69 -2.50
N PHE A 219 0.87 3.86 -1.25
CA PHE A 219 0.13 3.40 -0.07
C PHE A 219 -0.76 4.52 0.49
N THR A 220 -2.07 4.24 0.59
CA THR A 220 -3.08 5.23 1.02
C THR A 220 -3.50 5.10 2.49
N MET A 221 -2.86 4.23 3.27
CA MET A 221 -3.22 4.02 4.68
C MET A 221 -3.15 5.33 5.50
N PRO A 222 -4.11 5.66 6.36
CA PRO A 222 -5.17 4.79 6.90
C PRO A 222 -6.43 4.69 6.04
N PHE A 223 -6.50 5.42 4.93
CA PHE A 223 -7.67 5.41 4.05
C PHE A 223 -7.61 4.22 3.08
N LEU A 224 -8.78 3.75 2.66
CA LEU A 224 -8.85 2.85 1.52
C LEU A 224 -8.56 3.63 0.22
N PRO A 225 -7.93 3.00 -0.76
CA PRO A 225 -7.67 3.61 -2.07
C PRO A 225 -8.91 4.21 -2.74
N SER A 226 -10.09 3.60 -2.56
CA SER A 226 -11.35 4.11 -3.07
C SER A 226 -11.86 5.41 -2.43
N GLU A 227 -11.31 5.82 -1.28
CA GLU A 227 -11.70 7.05 -0.60
C GLU A 227 -11.06 8.30 -1.24
N GLY A 228 -10.12 8.12 -2.17
CA GLY A 228 -9.44 9.21 -2.85
C GLY A 228 -10.38 10.03 -3.72
N GLN A 229 -10.49 11.32 -3.43
CA GLN A 229 -11.30 12.26 -4.23
C GLN A 229 -10.40 13.12 -5.12
N PRO A 230 -10.67 13.22 -6.44
CA PRO A 230 -9.92 14.12 -7.30
C PRO A 230 -10.19 15.57 -6.90
N GLY A 231 -9.13 16.34 -6.74
CA GLY A 231 -9.18 17.76 -6.45
C GLY A 231 -8.03 18.50 -7.11
N LYS A 232 -8.08 19.83 -7.00
CA LYS A 232 -7.02 20.71 -7.48
C LYS A 232 -6.44 21.47 -6.30
N MET A 233 -5.11 21.47 -6.19
CA MET A 233 -4.39 22.21 -5.16
C MET A 233 -3.33 23.09 -5.81
N MET A 234 -3.04 24.23 -5.19
CA MET A 234 -1.90 25.06 -5.57
C MET A 234 -0.67 24.52 -4.86
N ILE A 235 0.25 23.91 -5.61
CA ILE A 235 1.53 23.40 -5.13
C ILE A 235 2.60 24.15 -5.92
N ASP A 236 3.55 24.78 -5.23
CA ASP A 236 4.65 25.53 -5.85
C ASP A 236 4.20 26.60 -6.87
N ASN A 237 3.12 27.35 -6.54
CA ASN A 237 2.47 28.34 -7.41
C ASN A 237 1.84 27.79 -8.70
N GLU A 238 1.75 26.47 -8.87
CA GLU A 238 1.06 25.83 -9.98
C GLU A 238 -0.20 25.08 -9.51
N VAL A 239 -1.26 25.12 -10.31
CA VAL A 239 -2.47 24.34 -10.03
C VAL A 239 -2.23 22.92 -10.51
N GLN A 240 -2.07 22.00 -9.56
CA GLN A 240 -1.84 20.59 -9.83
C GLN A 240 -3.08 19.77 -9.47
N ASP A 241 -3.36 18.75 -10.28
CA ASP A 241 -4.37 17.73 -10.01
C ASP A 241 -3.85 16.76 -8.95
N VAL A 242 -4.60 16.60 -7.87
CA VAL A 242 -4.23 15.77 -6.72
C VAL A 242 -5.39 14.88 -6.30
N LEU A 243 -5.08 13.74 -5.70
CA LEU A 243 -6.02 12.87 -5.01
C LEU A 243 -6.00 13.21 -3.53
N LEU A 244 -7.16 13.59 -3.00
CA LEU A 244 -7.37 14.05 -1.64
C LEU A 244 -7.94 12.92 -0.80
N PHE A 245 -7.32 12.67 0.34
CA PHE A 245 -7.82 11.76 1.37
C PHE A 245 -8.11 12.58 2.61
N ARG A 246 -9.39 12.67 2.97
CA ARG A 246 -9.89 13.61 3.99
C ARG A 246 -10.88 12.97 4.93
N TYR A 247 -11.05 13.59 6.10
CA TYR A 247 -11.99 13.19 7.15
C TYR A 247 -11.57 11.91 7.89
N LEU A 248 -12.53 11.19 8.47
CA LEU A 248 -12.30 9.94 9.18
C LEU A 248 -12.18 8.79 8.16
N PRO A 249 -11.13 7.96 8.21
CA PRO A 249 -11.00 6.78 7.37
C PRO A 249 -12.20 5.84 7.48
N SER A 250 -12.71 5.34 6.36
CA SER A 250 -13.87 4.44 6.32
C SER A 250 -13.67 3.17 7.18
N LEU A 251 -12.42 2.69 7.29
CA LEU A 251 -12.05 1.51 8.06
C LEU A 251 -12.38 1.68 9.56
N TRP A 252 -12.25 2.89 10.10
CA TRP A 252 -12.46 3.17 11.53
C TRP A 252 -13.93 3.25 11.93
N TYR A 253 -14.86 3.33 10.97
CA TYR A 253 -16.30 3.19 11.25
C TYR A 253 -16.70 1.75 11.53
N THR A 254 -15.96 0.78 10.98
CA THR A 254 -16.31 -0.64 11.01
C THR A 254 -15.40 -1.46 11.92
N HIS A 255 -14.14 -1.04 12.07
CA HIS A 255 -13.14 -1.70 12.89
C HIS A 255 -12.62 -0.74 13.95
N PRO A 256 -12.25 -1.24 15.15
CA PRO A 256 -11.71 -0.39 16.20
C PRO A 256 -10.38 0.23 15.75
N ILE A 257 -10.16 1.48 16.15
CA ILE A 257 -8.92 2.19 15.90
C ILE A 257 -7.78 1.45 16.62
N PRO A 258 -6.64 1.20 15.94
CA PRO A 258 -5.42 0.67 16.54
C PRO A 258 -5.14 1.21 17.95
N ASN A 259 -4.95 0.33 18.92
CA ASN A 259 -4.71 0.76 20.31
C ASN A 259 -3.41 1.59 20.43
N SER A 260 -2.36 1.24 19.66
CA SER A 260 -1.12 2.03 19.61
C SER A 260 -1.36 3.48 19.19
N LEU A 261 -2.31 3.71 18.28
CA LEU A 261 -2.67 5.04 17.81
C LEU A 261 -3.51 5.80 18.86
N ARG A 262 -4.44 5.11 19.53
CA ARG A 262 -5.22 5.69 20.64
C ARG A 262 -4.33 6.08 21.81
N GLU A 263 -3.33 5.25 22.14
CA GLU A 263 -2.31 5.56 23.14
C GLU A 263 -1.54 6.82 22.77
N PHE A 264 -1.04 6.92 21.53
CA PHE A 264 -0.35 8.11 21.02
C PHE A 264 -1.19 9.39 21.12
N TRP A 265 -2.49 9.33 20.79
CA TRP A 265 -3.40 10.48 20.96
C TRP A 265 -3.60 10.87 22.41
N TYR A 266 -3.60 9.91 23.33
CA TYR A 266 -3.81 10.19 24.75
C TYR A 266 -2.53 10.71 25.43
N THR A 267 -1.36 10.20 25.05
CA THR A 267 -0.09 10.54 25.70
C THR A 267 0.60 11.75 25.09
N GLU A 268 0.69 11.81 23.75
CA GLU A 268 1.50 12.79 23.03
C GLU A 268 0.68 13.89 22.36
N ARG A 269 -0.48 13.55 21.78
CA ARG A 269 -1.29 14.46 20.95
C ARG A 269 -2.75 14.57 21.39
N ILE A 270 -2.96 15.19 22.56
CA ILE A 270 -4.30 15.34 23.16
C ILE A 270 -5.23 16.27 22.36
N ASP A 271 -4.64 17.17 21.56
CA ASP A 271 -5.33 18.03 20.61
C ASP A 271 -6.11 17.22 19.57
N ILE A 272 -5.49 16.16 19.03
CA ILE A 272 -6.13 15.22 18.10
C ILE A 272 -7.27 14.49 18.81
N LEU A 273 -7.04 14.00 20.02
CA LEU A 273 -8.07 13.30 20.80
C LEU A 273 -9.30 14.19 21.04
N ASN A 274 -9.08 15.45 21.43
CA ASN A 274 -10.14 16.41 21.69
C ASN A 274 -10.92 16.75 20.42
N PHE A 275 -10.23 16.90 19.28
CA PHE A 275 -10.86 17.08 17.99
C PHE A 275 -11.71 15.89 17.57
N MET A 276 -11.17 14.67 17.72
CA MET A 276 -11.89 13.45 17.37
C MET A 276 -13.16 13.30 18.19
N LYS A 277 -13.06 13.49 19.52
CA LYS A 277 -14.25 13.48 20.40
C LYS A 277 -15.24 14.56 20.02
N LYS A 278 -14.81 15.80 19.75
CA LYS A 278 -15.74 16.89 19.44
C LYS A 278 -16.51 16.67 18.13
N ASN A 279 -15.83 16.22 17.09
CA ASN A 279 -16.44 16.11 15.75
C ASN A 279 -17.12 14.76 15.51
N TYR A 280 -16.62 13.70 16.14
CA TYR A 280 -17.05 12.32 15.90
C TYR A 280 -17.68 11.65 17.13
N ALA A 281 -17.97 12.35 18.23
CA ALA A 281 -18.65 11.77 19.41
C ALA A 281 -20.03 11.18 19.10
N HIS A 282 -20.68 11.60 18.03
CA HIS A 282 -21.97 11.05 17.59
C HIS A 282 -21.83 9.66 16.95
N LEU A 283 -20.62 9.30 16.54
CA LEU A 283 -20.28 7.96 16.11
C LEU A 283 -19.86 7.23 17.39
N ASP A 284 -20.52 6.12 17.73
CA ASP A 284 -20.24 5.30 18.92
C ASP A 284 -18.86 4.59 18.81
N ILE A 285 -17.79 5.36 18.59
CA ILE A 285 -16.42 4.93 18.36
C ILE A 285 -15.61 5.16 19.64
N GLU A 286 -14.86 4.14 20.04
CA GLU A 286 -14.00 4.21 21.21
C GLU A 286 -12.66 4.88 20.87
N PHE A 287 -12.48 6.13 21.30
CA PHE A 287 -11.24 6.88 21.08
C PHE A 287 -10.19 6.72 22.20
N LEU A 288 -10.59 6.21 23.36
CA LEU A 288 -9.71 6.05 24.52
C LEU A 288 -8.90 4.75 24.42
N PRO A 289 -7.66 4.71 24.97
CA PRO A 289 -6.87 3.48 25.03
C PRO A 289 -7.54 2.36 25.83
N ASP A 290 -7.26 1.12 25.45
CA ASP A 290 -7.85 -0.07 26.08
C ASP A 290 -7.50 -0.18 27.57
N GLN A 291 -6.31 0.27 27.98
CA GLN A 291 -5.89 0.26 29.38
C GLN A 291 -6.84 1.12 30.24
N ILE A 292 -7.14 2.34 29.78
CA ILE A 292 -8.02 3.27 30.49
C ILE A 292 -9.47 2.78 30.47
N LEU A 293 -9.91 2.16 29.37
CA LEU A 293 -11.24 1.56 29.31
C LEU A 293 -11.38 0.37 30.27
N LYS A 294 -10.33 -0.44 30.41
CA LYS A 294 -10.28 -1.54 31.40
C LYS A 294 -10.31 -0.99 32.82
N ASP A 295 -9.55 0.05 33.12
CA ASP A 295 -9.54 0.67 34.45
C ASP A 295 -10.91 1.31 34.79
N LEU A 296 -11.50 2.04 33.84
CA LEU A 296 -12.84 2.64 34.00
C LEU A 296 -13.92 1.59 34.21
N SER A 297 -13.90 0.51 33.43
CA SER A 297 -14.85 -0.59 33.59
C SER A 297 -14.67 -1.28 34.95
N GLN A 298 -13.44 -1.59 35.36
CA GLN A 298 -13.15 -2.16 36.68
C GLN A 298 -13.59 -1.25 37.83
N HIS A 299 -13.30 0.05 37.77
CA HIS A 299 -13.77 1.02 38.78
C HIS A 299 -15.28 1.18 38.79
N SER A 300 -15.96 1.10 37.63
CA SER A 300 -17.43 1.11 37.57
C SER A 300 -18.06 -0.14 38.19
N HIS A 301 -17.40 -1.31 38.04
CA HIS A 301 -17.83 -2.55 38.68
C HIS A 301 -17.53 -2.61 40.17
N LEU A 302 -16.56 -1.83 40.66
CA LEU A 302 -16.29 -1.68 42.10
C LEU A 302 -17.21 -0.65 42.77
N THR A 303 -17.63 0.39 42.06
CA THR A 303 -18.53 1.43 42.59
C THR A 303 -20.00 1.01 42.64
N LYS A 304 -20.49 0.17 41.70
CA LYS A 304 -21.84 -0.41 41.76
C LYS A 304 -22.14 -1.17 43.08
N PRO A 305 -21.32 -2.14 43.52
CA PRO A 305 -21.55 -2.84 44.79
C PRO A 305 -21.31 -1.94 46.02
N LEU A 306 -20.51 -0.87 45.92
CA LEU A 306 -20.31 0.09 47.00
C LEU A 306 -21.52 1.03 47.15
N ALA A 307 -22.12 1.48 46.06
CA ALA A 307 -23.35 2.28 46.07
C ALA A 307 -24.56 1.47 46.56
N ASP A 308 -24.67 0.20 46.13
CA ASP A 308 -25.71 -0.71 46.61
C ASP A 308 -25.53 -1.02 48.11
N ASN A 309 -24.30 -1.20 48.60
CA ASN A 309 -24.02 -1.38 50.03
C ASN A 309 -24.20 -0.08 50.85
N LEU A 310 -23.98 1.11 50.27
CA LEU A 310 -24.26 2.39 50.95
C LEU A 310 -25.77 2.64 51.09
N SER A 311 -26.58 2.15 50.16
CA SER A 311 -28.04 2.27 50.23
C SER A 311 -28.69 1.42 51.35
N HIS A 312 -27.92 0.47 51.90
CA HIS A 312 -28.34 -0.43 52.99
C HIS A 312 -27.86 -0.02 54.39
N LEU A 313 -27.17 1.11 54.57
CA LEU A 313 -26.84 1.62 55.90
C LEU A 313 -27.96 2.55 56.43
N PRO A 314 -28.75 2.16 57.44
CA PRO A 314 -29.60 3.11 58.13
C PRO A 314 -28.72 4.00 59.03
N ASN A 315 -28.85 5.32 58.86
CA ASN A 315 -28.59 6.36 59.85
C ASN A 315 -27.60 6.01 60.99
N SER A 316 -26.29 6.08 60.73
CA SER A 316 -25.32 6.32 61.80
C SER A 316 -24.00 6.90 61.31
N SER A 317 -23.63 8.01 61.95
CA SER A 317 -22.35 8.72 61.94
C SER A 317 -22.09 9.76 60.83
N SER A 318 -22.75 10.91 60.96
CA SER A 318 -22.40 12.19 60.31
C SER A 318 -21.00 12.74 60.67
N ASN A 319 -20.18 12.02 61.44
CA ASN A 319 -18.85 12.46 61.87
C ASN A 319 -17.68 11.71 61.22
N LEU A 320 -17.94 10.65 60.42
CA LEU A 320 -16.88 9.97 59.64
C LEU A 320 -16.80 10.48 58.19
N LEU A 321 -17.89 11.05 57.67
CA LEU A 321 -17.96 11.60 56.31
C LEU A 321 -17.11 12.87 56.10
N SER A 322 -16.82 13.64 57.15
CA SER A 322 -15.98 14.84 57.03
C SER A 322 -14.48 14.55 56.94
N ASN A 323 -14.00 13.42 57.46
CA ASN A 323 -12.58 13.08 57.43
C ASN A 323 -12.14 12.37 56.14
N VAL A 324 -13.04 11.64 55.48
CA VAL A 324 -12.72 10.94 54.22
C VAL A 324 -12.77 11.89 53.02
N PHE A 325 -13.67 12.88 53.02
CA PHE A 325 -13.76 13.87 51.94
C PHE A 325 -12.54 14.81 51.86
N SER A 326 -11.83 15.04 52.97
CA SER A 326 -10.67 15.95 52.99
C SER A 326 -9.40 15.39 52.31
N ASN A 327 -9.33 14.08 52.07
CA ASN A 327 -8.11 13.42 51.58
C ASN A 327 -8.20 12.93 50.12
N SER A 328 -9.34 13.10 49.43
CA SER A 328 -9.53 12.72 48.02
C SER A 328 -9.35 13.87 47.02
N ASP A 329 -9.21 15.11 47.50
CA ASP A 329 -9.29 16.31 46.66
C ASP A 329 -8.07 16.62 45.75
N PRO A 330 -6.82 16.13 45.93
CA PRO A 330 -5.74 16.53 45.04
C PRO A 330 -5.70 15.76 43.70
N MET A 331 -6.36 14.60 43.58
CA MET A 331 -6.30 13.79 42.34
C MET A 331 -7.47 14.09 41.38
N PHE A 332 -8.66 14.37 41.92
CA PHE A 332 -9.85 14.67 41.12
C PHE A 332 -9.83 16.12 40.59
N SER A 333 -9.24 17.06 41.34
CA SER A 333 -9.00 18.43 40.87
C SER A 333 -7.98 18.49 39.73
N LEU A 334 -6.91 17.69 39.79
CA LEU A 334 -5.91 17.56 38.72
C LEU A 334 -6.49 16.91 37.46
N PHE A 335 -7.51 16.06 37.62
CA PHE A 335 -8.27 15.49 36.52
C PHE A 335 -9.18 16.55 35.87
N MET A 336 -9.91 17.34 36.67
CA MET A 336 -10.80 18.39 36.15
C MET A 336 -10.07 19.62 35.56
N ASP A 337 -8.94 20.05 36.13
CA ASP A 337 -8.15 21.17 35.60
C ASP A 337 -7.57 20.86 34.21
N LYS A 338 -7.27 19.58 33.92
CA LYS A 338 -6.85 19.13 32.58
C LYS A 338 -7.98 19.03 31.56
N PHE A 339 -9.24 19.10 31.98
CA PHE A 339 -10.42 19.03 31.10
C PHE A 339 -11.06 20.40 30.82
N ILE A 340 -10.64 21.47 31.50
CA ILE A 340 -11.24 22.83 31.38
C ILE A 340 -10.26 23.89 30.82
N THR A 341 -9.09 23.51 30.30
CA THR A 341 -8.24 24.45 29.52
C THR A 341 -7.99 24.00 28.08
#